data_AF-A0A853PN62-F1
#
_entry.id   AF-A0A853PN62-F1
#
_cell.length_a   1.000
_cell.length_b   1.000
_cell.length_c   1.000
_cell.angle_alpha   90.00
_cell.angle_beta   90.00
_cell.angle_gamma   90.00
#
_symmetry.space_group_name_H-M   'P 1'
#
loop_
_entity.id
_entity.type
_entity.pdbx_description
1 polymer ?
#
loop_
_entity_poly.entity_id
_entity_poly.type
_entity_poly.pdbx_seq_one_letter_code
_entity_poly.pdbx_strand_id
1 'polypeptide(L)' 'MNKEVVYPHSFRHRFAKNFLDRFNDLTLLADLMGHESIETTRIYLRRTANEQQKIVDKVVNW' A
#
# COMPACT_ATOMS: atom_id res chain seq x y z
N MET A 1 2.04 9.19 31.44
CA MET A 1 1.32 8.84 30.20
C MET A 1 2.26 9.11 29.05
N ASN A 2 2.70 8.07 28.34
CA ASN A 2 3.55 8.23 27.15
C ASN A 2 2.76 9.06 26.13
N LYS A 3 3.24 10.26 25.80
CA LYS A 3 2.76 11.01 24.65
C LYS A 3 2.94 10.09 23.44
N GLU A 4 1.85 9.52 22.95
CA GLU A 4 1.85 8.61 21.82
C GLU A 4 2.49 9.35 20.64
N VAL A 5 3.75 9.02 20.36
CA VAL A 5 4.48 9.59 19.23
C VAL A 5 3.85 8.97 17.98
N VAL A 6 2.80 9.61 17.47
CA VAL A 6 2.25 9.29 16.16
C VAL A 6 3.32 9.68 15.15
N TYR A 7 4.08 8.70 14.67
CA TYR A 7 5.08 8.92 13.64
C TYR A 7 4.35 9.28 12.34
N PRO A 8 4.56 10.49 11.76
CA PRO A 8 3.87 10.92 10.54
C PRO A 8 3.99 9.92 9.38
N HIS A 9 5.11 9.19 9.34
CA HIS A 9 5.38 8.15 8.34
C HIS A 9 4.48 6.92 8.53
N SER A 10 4.18 6.52 9.77
CA SER A 10 3.27 5.42 10.08
C SER A 10 1.82 5.76 9.71
N PHE A 11 1.41 7.02 9.91
CA PHE A 11 0.10 7.48 9.44
C PHE A 11 0.01 7.45 7.91
N ARG A 12 1.02 8.00 7.22
CA ARG A 12 1.11 7.97 5.75
C ARG A 12 1.00 6.54 5.21
N HIS A 13 1.70 5.60 5.85
CA HIS A 13 1.67 4.20 5.47
C HIS A 13 0.29 3.55 5.72
N ARG A 14 -0.33 3.82 6.87
CA ARG A 14 -1.67 3.32 7.18
C ARG A 14 -2.72 3.87 6.20
N PHE A 15 -2.66 5.16 5.88
CA PHE A 15 -3.54 5.79 4.90
C PHE A 15 -3.42 5.08 3.53
N ALA A 16 -2.19 4.95 3.02
CA ALA A 16 -1.95 4.34 1.72
C ALA A 16 -2.44 2.89 1.61
N LYS A 17 -2.22 2.07 2.64
CA LYS A 17 -2.70 0.68 2.66
C LYS A 17 -4.23 0.60 2.71
N ASN A 18 -4.89 1.42 3.52
CA ASN A 18 -6.36 1.45 3.58
C ASN A 18 -6.99 1.94 2.29
N PHE A 19 -6.36 2.91 1.62
CA PHE A 19 -6.83 3.41 0.34
C PHE A 19 -6.79 2.31 -0.73
N LEU A 20 -5.65 1.65 -0.91
CA LEU A 20 -5.48 0.59 -1.92
C LEU A 20 -6.34 -0.64 -1.66
N ASP A 21 -6.63 -0.95 -0.40
CA ASP A 21 -7.54 -2.04 -0.03
C ASP A 21 -8.99 -1.77 -0.49
N ARG A 22 -9.42 -0.51 -0.44
CA ARG A 22 -10.80 -0.10 -0.79
C ARG A 22 -10.99 0.31 -2.24
N PHE A 23 -10.00 1.00 -2.80
CA PHE A 23 -10.09 1.68 -4.09
C PHE A 23 -8.75 1.54 -4.82
N ASN A 24 -8.38 0.31 -5.16
CA ASN A 24 -7.09 -0.17 -5.70
C ASN A 24 -6.56 0.60 -6.94
N ASP A 25 -6.26 1.88 -6.77
CA ASP A 25 -5.77 2.85 -7.76
C ASP A 25 -4.47 3.47 -7.24
N LEU A 26 -3.35 3.05 -7.83
CA LEU A 26 -2.03 3.47 -7.42
C LEU A 26 -1.70 4.90 -7.88
N THR A 27 -2.25 5.32 -9.02
CA THR A 27 -1.97 6.62 -9.64
C THR A 27 -2.65 7.72 -8.83
N LEU A 28 -3.95 7.54 -8.52
CA LEU A 28 -4.67 8.49 -7.68
C LEU A 28 -4.06 8.56 -6.28
N LEU A 29 -3.60 7.44 -5.72
CA LEU A 29 -2.88 7.46 -4.45
C LEU A 29 -1.59 8.29 -4.53
N ALA A 30 -0.84 8.19 -5.63
CA ALA A 30 0.39 8.98 -5.81
C ALA A 30 0.07 10.49 -5.85
N ASP A 31 -0.98 10.88 -6.57
CA ASP A 31 -1.44 12.28 -6.66
C ASP A 31 -1.86 12.81 -5.29
N LEU A 32 -2.67 12.03 -4.54
CA LEU A 32 -3.12 12.39 -3.19
C LEU A 32 -1.97 12.54 -2.18
N MET A 33 -0.89 11.79 -2.39
CA MET A 33 0.29 11.80 -1.52
C MET A 33 1.37 12.77 -1.98
N GLY A 34 1.17 13.47 -3.10
CA GLY A 34 2.15 14.37 -3.70
C GLY A 34 3.46 13.68 -4.08
N HIS A 35 3.39 12.43 -4.55
CA HIS A 35 4.57 11.71 -5.02
C HIS A 35 4.88 12.06 -6.48
N GLU A 36 6.07 12.60 -6.74
CA GLU A 36 6.53 12.91 -8.10
C GLU A 36 6.75 11.67 -8.97
N SER A 37 6.88 10.50 -8.34
CA SER A 37 7.07 9.23 -9.03
C SER A 37 6.16 8.15 -8.46
N ILE A 38 5.49 7.43 -9.35
CA ILE A 38 4.69 6.26 -9.02
C ILE A 38 5.54 5.14 -8.38
N GLU A 39 6.85 5.13 -8.66
CA GLU A 39 7.82 4.21 -8.04
C GLU A 39 7.80 4.34 -6.51
N THR A 40 7.73 5.58 -6.00
CA THR A 40 7.67 5.88 -4.58
C THR A 40 6.40 5.34 -3.94
N THR A 41 5.28 5.39 -4.65
CA THR A 41 3.99 4.85 -4.18
C THR A 41 3.95 3.32 -4.23
N ARG A 42 4.71 2.68 -5.14
CA ARG A 42 4.71 1.22 -5.31
C ARG A 42 5.10 0.46 -4.04
N ILE A 43 5.82 1.10 -3.11
CA ILE A 43 6.19 0.47 -1.84
C ILE A 43 4.98 -0.07 -1.07
N TYR A 44 3.80 0.54 -1.23
CA TYR A 44 2.57 0.12 -0.54
C TYR A 44 1.92 -1.13 -1.14
N LEU A 45 2.23 -1.45 -2.40
CA LEU A 45 1.79 -2.67 -3.08
C LEU A 45 2.68 -3.89 -2.81
N ARG A 46 3.78 -3.72 -2.07
CA ARG A 46 4.65 -4.85 -1.71
C ARG A 46 3.82 -5.90 -0.98
N ARG A 47 3.86 -7.10 -1.54
CA ARG A 47 3.30 -8.33 -1.01
C ARG A 47 4.45 -9.26 -0.69
N THR A 48 4.29 -10.05 0.34
CA THR A 48 5.20 -11.16 0.63
C THR A 48 5.11 -12.21 -0.48
N ALA A 49 6.16 -13.02 -0.64
CA ALA A 49 6.17 -14.11 -1.62
C ALA A 49 4.98 -15.08 -1.40
N ASN A 50 4.60 -15.32 -0.15
CA ASN A 50 3.46 -16.17 0.18
C ASN A 50 2.11 -15.55 -0.27
N GLU A 51 1.90 -14.26 -0.04
CA GLU A 51 0.69 -13.57 -0.53
C GLU A 51 0.63 -13.56 -2.07
N GLN A 52 1.78 -13.38 -2.74
CA GLN A 52 1.84 -13.46 -4.19
C GLN A 52 1.50 -14.86 -4.69
N GLN A 53 2.07 -15.90 -4.08
CA GLN A 53 1.77 -17.30 -4.41
C GLN A 53 0.27 -17.59 -4.29
N LYS A 54 -0.37 -17.21 -3.17
CA LYS A 54 -1.81 -17.40 -2.96
C LYS A 54 -2.68 -16.73 -4.03
N ILE A 55 -2.27 -15.54 -4.50
CA ILE A 55 -2.99 -14.84 -5.58
C ILE A 55 -2.82 -15.61 -6.89
N VAL A 56 -1.61 -16.05 -7.21
CA VAL A 56 -1.34 -16.85 -8.40
C VAL A 56 -2.16 -18.14 -8.38
N ASP A 57 -2.12 -18.89 -7.28
CA ASP A 57 -2.88 -20.15 -7.12
C ASP A 57 -4.39 -19.96 -7.29
N LYS A 58 -4.93 -18.80 -6.90
CA LYS A 58 -6.36 -18.47 -7.04
C LYS A 58 -6.74 -18.06 -8.46
N VAL A 59 -5.85 -17.37 -9.17
CA VAL A 59 -6.12 -16.78 -10.50
C VAL A 59 -5.78 -17.76 -11.62
N VAL A 60 -4.71 -18.52 -11.45
CA VAL A 60 -4.26 -19.53 -12.41
C VAL A 60 -4.95 -20.84 -12.05
N ASN A 61 -6.19 -20.99 -12.51
CA ASN A 61 -6.88 -22.27 -12.50
C ASN A 61 -6.49 -23.03 -13.77
N TRP A 62 -5.78 -24.14 -13.60
CA TRP A 62 -5.65 -25.21 -14.59
C TRP A 62 -6.59 -26.35 -14.24
#